data_AF-A0A6J5FAA2-F1
#
_entry.id   AF-A0A6J5FAA2-F1
#
_cell.length_a   1.000
_cell.length_b   1.000
_cell.length_c   1.000
_cell.angle_alpha   90.00
_cell.angle_beta   90.00
_cell.angle_gamma   90.00
#
_symmetry.space_group_name_H-M   'P 1'
#
loop_
_entity.id
_entity.type
_entity.pdbx_description
1 polymer ?
#
loop_
_entity_poly.entity_id
_entity_poly.type
_entity_poly.pdbx_seq_one_letter_code
_entity_poly.pdbx_strand_id
1 'polypeptide(L)' 'MAQRSRVNRMEIASPNASGIDVGSASHFVSVPPDRDDEPVREFKSFTEAWSIWRIGWFRAALTRWL' A
#
# COMPACT_ATOMS: atom_id res chain seq x y z
N MET A 1 32.97 -27.90 -6.03
CA MET A 1 32.42 -27.27 -4.81
C MET A 1 31.51 -26.12 -5.24
N ALA A 2 30.19 -26.29 -5.15
CA ALA A 2 29.26 -25.21 -5.50
C ALA A 2 29.17 -24.25 -4.31
N GLN A 3 29.59 -22.99 -4.51
CA GLN A 3 29.45 -21.94 -3.50
C GLN A 3 27.96 -21.67 -3.30
N ARG A 4 27.37 -22.21 -2.22
CA ARG A 4 26.02 -21.84 -1.79
C ARG A 4 26.08 -20.36 -1.43
N SER A 5 25.43 -19.49 -2.21
CA SER A 5 25.31 -18.09 -1.81
C SER A 5 24.55 -18.07 -0.49
N ARG A 6 25.14 -17.47 0.55
CA ARG A 6 24.39 -17.16 1.77
C ARG A 6 23.31 -16.20 1.31
N VAL A 7 22.06 -16.65 1.36
CA VAL A 7 20.91 -15.77 1.22
C VAL A 7 20.93 -14.87 2.45
N ASN A 8 21.66 -13.75 2.35
CA ASN A 8 21.54 -12.71 3.34
C ASN A 8 20.12 -12.18 3.19
N ARG A 9 19.31 -12.29 4.24
CA ARG A 9 17.93 -11.80 4.22
C ARG A 9 18.02 -10.30 3.98
N MET A 10 17.62 -9.84 2.79
CA MET A 10 17.54 -8.42 2.51
C MET A 10 16.54 -7.81 3.48
N GLU A 11 16.98 -6.80 4.22
CA GLU A 11 16.11 -6.04 5.11
C GLU A 11 15.23 -5.12 4.28
N ILE A 12 13.96 -5.02 4.67
CA ILE A 12 13.02 -4.12 4.02
C ILE A 12 13.38 -2.70 4.44
N ALA A 13 13.84 -1.88 3.50
CA ALA A 13 14.25 -0.49 3.76
C ALA A 13 13.08 0.41 4.21
N SER A 14 11.84 0.06 3.88
CA SER A 14 10.64 0.84 4.23
C SER A 14 9.47 -0.11 4.52
N PRO A 15 9.37 -0.64 5.75
CA PRO A 15 8.39 -1.66 6.11
C PRO A 15 6.94 -1.17 6.01
N ASN A 16 6.72 0.16 6.02
CA ASN A 16 5.41 0.80 5.93
C ASN A 16 5.15 1.44 4.55
N ALA A 17 5.93 1.08 3.51
CA ALA A 17 5.72 1.62 2.18
C ALA A 17 4.33 1.20 1.66
N SER A 18 3.61 2.16 1.08
CA SER A 18 2.38 1.92 0.32
C SER A 18 2.63 2.13 -1.17
N GLY A 19 1.99 1.32 -2.01
CA GLY A 19 2.03 1.46 -3.46
C GLY A 19 0.75 2.11 -3.97
N ILE A 20 0.88 3.07 -4.87
CA ILE A 20 -0.26 3.74 -5.52
C ILE A 20 -0.12 3.59 -7.03
N ASP A 21 -1.16 3.07 -7.68
CA ASP A 21 -1.30 3.05 -9.13
C ASP A 21 -2.48 3.96 -9.53
N VAL A 22 -2.29 4.76 -10.58
CA VAL A 22 -3.26 5.78 -10.99
C VAL A 22 -3.57 5.61 -12.47
N GLY A 23 -4.74 5.04 -12.74
CA GLY A 23 -5.31 4.90 -14.08
C GLY A 23 -6.41 5.92 -14.36
N SER A 24 -6.78 6.04 -15.64
CA SER A 24 -7.83 6.95 -16.08
C SER A 24 -9.22 6.57 -15.58
N ALA A 25 -9.48 5.27 -15.36
CA ALA A 25 -10.76 4.74 -14.88
C ALA A 25 -10.74 4.40 -13.37
N SER A 26 -9.59 4.01 -12.83
CA SER A 26 -9.43 3.59 -11.43
C SER A 26 -8.03 3.91 -10.90
N HIS A 27 -7.94 4.07 -9.59
CA HIS A 27 -6.70 4.18 -8.80
C HIS A 27 -6.65 3.00 -7.84
N PHE A 28 -5.47 2.42 -7.62
CA PHE A 28 -5.27 1.34 -6.67
C PHE A 28 -4.30 1.78 -5.59
N VAL A 29 -4.60 1.42 -4.34
CA VAL A 29 -3.72 1.65 -3.20
C VAL A 29 -3.44 0.31 -2.53
N SER A 30 -2.17 0.03 -2.28
CA SER A 30 -1.70 -1.17 -1.60
C SER A 30 -0.93 -0.80 -0.33
N VAL A 31 -1.12 -1.59 0.71
CA VAL A 31 -0.36 -1.55 1.96
C VAL A 31 0.20 -2.95 2.26
N PRO A 32 1.19 -3.09 3.17
CA PRO A 32 1.64 -4.40 3.59
C PRO A 32 0.47 -5.27 4.13
N PRO A 33 0.46 -6.59 3.86
CA PRO A 33 -0.69 -7.46 4.12
C PRO A 33 -1.03 -7.63 5.61
N ASP A 34 -0.11 -7.31 6.50
CA ASP A 34 -0.29 -7.34 7.95
C ASP A 34 -0.94 -6.06 8.50
N ARG A 35 -1.28 -5.09 7.64
CA ARG A 35 -1.75 -3.75 8.05
C ARG A 35 -3.25 -3.54 7.91
N ASP A 36 -3.91 -4.31 7.06
CA ASP A 36 -5.35 -4.21 6.81
C ASP A 36 -5.88 -5.56 6.30
N ASP A 37 -7.11 -5.91 6.66
CA ASP A 37 -7.78 -7.13 6.18
C ASP A 37 -8.05 -7.07 4.67
N GLU A 38 -8.16 -5.85 4.11
CA GLU A 38 -8.19 -5.56 2.67
C GLU A 38 -6.95 -4.73 2.28
N PRO A 39 -5.79 -5.36 2.06
CA PRO A 39 -4.52 -4.67 1.87
C PRO A 39 -4.37 -3.99 0.51
N VAL A 40 -5.25 -4.27 -0.45
CA VAL A 40 -5.30 -3.58 -1.75
C VAL A 40 -6.72 -3.11 -1.99
N ARG A 41 -6.90 -1.83 -2.30
CA ARG A 41 -8.21 -1.22 -2.52
C ARG A 41 -8.25 -0.41 -3.80
N GLU A 42 -9.36 -0.53 -4.53
CA GLU A 42 -9.64 0.21 -5.74
C GLU A 42 -10.48 1.46 -5.46
N PHE A 43 -10.12 2.56 -6.12
CA PHE A 43 -10.81 3.84 -6.09
C PHE A 43 -11.10 4.28 -7.52
N LYS A 44 -12.36 4.26 -7.95
CA LYS A 44 -12.74 4.77 -9.27
C LYS A 44 -12.25 6.21 -9.49
N SER A 45 -11.72 6.47 -10.68
CA SER A 45 -11.26 7.78 -11.13
C SER A 45 -12.46 8.71 -11.31
N PHE A 46 -12.37 9.86 -10.64
CA PHE A 46 -13.50 10.69 -10.23
C PHE A 46 -14.42 11.18 -11.34
N THR A 47 -15.73 11.20 -11.04
CA THR A 47 -16.46 12.46 -10.85
C THR A 47 -17.12 12.42 -9.45
N GLU A 48 -16.72 13.32 -8.54
CA GLU A 48 -17.42 13.71 -7.30
C GLU A 48 -17.61 12.74 -6.09
N ALA A 49 -16.69 11.81 -5.79
CA ALA A 49 -16.82 11.00 -4.55
C ALA A 49 -15.60 11.05 -3.62
N TRP A 50 -15.19 12.25 -3.19
CA TRP A 50 -14.24 12.45 -2.09
C TRP A 50 -15.06 12.50 -0.80
N SER A 51 -15.77 11.42 -0.48
CA SER A 51 -16.46 11.35 0.81
C SER A 51 -15.40 11.22 1.91
N ILE A 52 -15.58 11.97 3.00
CA ILE A 52 -14.66 12.11 4.14
C ILE A 52 -14.16 10.75 4.66
N TRP A 53 -14.97 9.68 4.52
CA TRP A 53 -14.63 8.32 4.92
C TRP A 53 -13.51 7.67 4.10
N ARG A 54 -13.39 7.93 2.79
CA ARG A 54 -12.33 7.35 1.92
C ARG A 54 -10.97 7.99 2.18
N ILE A 55 -10.94 9.29 2.48
CA ILE A 55 -9.73 10.01 2.93
C ILE A 55 -9.36 9.55 4.34
N GLY A 56 -10.33 9.31 5.21
CA GLY A 56 -10.13 8.83 6.57
C GLY A 56 -9.37 7.51 6.62
N TRP A 57 -9.74 6.54 5.77
CA TRP A 57 -9.01 5.27 5.63
C TRP A 57 -7.58 5.47 5.12
N PHE A 58 -7.40 6.23 4.03
CA PHE A 58 -6.07 6.46 3.48
C PHE A 58 -5.15 7.21 4.46
N ARG A 59 -5.69 8.20 5.16
CA ARG A 59 -4.99 8.86 6.27
C ARG A 59 -4.71 7.86 7.38
N ALA A 60 -5.66 7.08 7.87
CA ALA A 60 -5.43 6.10 8.93
C ALA A 60 -4.39 5.03 8.54
N ALA A 61 -4.40 4.55 7.29
CA ALA A 61 -3.40 3.64 6.75
C ALA A 61 -1.99 4.28 6.69
N LEU A 62 -1.91 5.60 6.50
CA LEU A 62 -0.66 6.36 6.46
C LEU A 62 -0.22 6.95 7.82
N THR A 63 -1.14 7.26 8.73
CA THR A 63 -0.90 7.98 10.00
C THR A 63 -1.11 7.14 11.25
N ARG A 64 -1.67 5.93 11.15
CA ARG A 64 -1.46 4.94 12.20
C ARG A 64 0.01 4.55 12.08
N TRP A 65 0.86 5.24 12.85
CA TRP A 65 2.33 5.17 12.93
C TRP A 65 3.13 6.24 12.13
N LEU A 66 2.89 7.52 12.40
CA LEU A 66 3.98 8.36 12.93
C LEU A 66 4.09 8.08 14.43
#